data_AF-T1D0K4-F1
#
_entry.id   AF-T1D0K4-F1
#
_cell.length_a   1.000
_cell.length_b   1.000
_cell.length_c   1.000
_cell.angle_alpha   90.00
_cell.angle_beta   90.00
_cell.angle_gamma   90.00
#
_symmetry.space_group_name_H-M   'P 1'
#
loop_
_entity.id
_entity.type
_entity.pdbx_description
1 polymer ?
#
loop_
_entity_poly.entity_id
_entity_poly.type
_entity_poly.pdbx_seq_one_letter_code
_entity_poly.pdbx_strand_id
1 'polypeptide(L)' 'MDQIFAQRAFDETIVKELEKSGKHPVLARILAARGVLPDEVNKSTLNDLLPWNGPNGLKGIVEAANLLADAVQTG' A
#
# COMPACT_ATOMS: atom_id res chain seq x y z
N MET A 1 25.87 26.28 -9.18
CA MET A 1 24.63 25.69 -8.64
C MET A 1 24.53 24.28 -9.17
N ASP A 2 25.21 23.34 -8.51
CA ASP A 2 25.14 21.94 -8.88
C ASP A 2 23.80 21.37 -8.45
N GLN A 3 23.05 20.85 -9.41
CA GLN A 3 21.72 20.33 -9.17
C GLN A 3 21.79 19.05 -8.32
N ILE A 4 21.35 19.15 -7.07
CA ILE A 4 21.15 18.03 -6.14
C ILE A 4 19.84 17.30 -6.49
N PHE A 5 19.66 16.89 -7.74
CA PHE A 5 18.60 15.94 -8.07
C PHE A 5 19.21 14.54 -8.03
N ALA A 6 19.16 13.91 -6.86
CA ALA A 6 19.55 12.51 -6.71
C ALA A 6 18.59 11.64 -7.55
N GLN A 7 19.09 11.08 -8.65
CA GLN A 7 18.35 10.09 -9.42
C GLN A 7 18.24 8.82 -8.59
N ARG A 8 17.02 8.51 -8.14
CA ARG A 8 16.76 7.28 -7.39
C ARG A 8 16.76 6.11 -8.36
N ALA A 9 17.51 5.05 -8.04
CA ALA A 9 17.48 3.81 -8.80
C ALA A 9 16.05 3.24 -8.78
N PHE A 10 15.60 2.71 -9.90
CA PHE A 10 14.31 2.05 -10.04
C PHE A 10 14.44 0.85 -10.99
N ASP A 11 13.57 -0.14 -10.82
CA ASP A 11 13.52 -1.32 -11.68
C ASP A 11 12.68 -1.04 -12.94
N GLU A 12 13.27 -1.19 -14.12
CA GLU A 12 12.57 -1.00 -15.39
C GLU A 12 11.42 -1.99 -15.62
N THR A 13 11.50 -3.17 -15.00
CA THR A 13 10.46 -4.20 -15.05
C THR A 13 9.19 -3.69 -14.36
N ILE A 14 9.34 -3.10 -13.17
CA ILE A 14 8.24 -2.52 -12.40
C ILE A 14 7.62 -1.34 -13.14
N VAL A 15 8.43 -0.50 -13.80
CA VAL A 15 7.91 0.62 -14.62
C VAL A 15 7.00 0.10 -15.73
N LYS A 16 7.45 -0.90 -16.50
CA LYS A 16 6.66 -1.48 -17.59
C LYS A 16 5.37 -2.12 -17.10
N GLU A 17 5.40 -2.72 -15.92
CA GLU A 17 4.22 -3.36 -15.34
C GLU A 17 3.20 -2.33 -14.83
N LEU A 18 3.68 -1.24 -14.24
CA LEU A 18 2.85 -0.08 -13.90
C LEU A 18 2.23 0.57 -15.13
N GLU A 19 2.97 0.69 -16.23
CA GLU A 19 2.42 1.18 -17.51
C GLU A 19 1.31 0.27 -18.04
N LYS A 20 1.48 -1.06 -17.97
CA LYS A 20 0.43 -2.03 -18.34
C LYS A 20 -0.83 -1.90 -17.50
N SER A 21 -0.71 -1.47 -16.24
CA SER A 21 -1.85 -1.14 -15.37
C SER A 21 -2.55 0.19 -15.72
N GLY A 22 -2.18 0.83 -16.84
CA GLY A 22 -2.78 2.07 -17.32
C GLY A 22 -2.22 3.34 -16.68
N LYS A 23 -1.04 3.28 -16.04
CA LYS A 23 -0.38 4.47 -15.46
C LYS A 23 0.44 5.18 -16.53
N HIS A 24 0.45 6.52 -16.48
CA HIS A 24 1.27 7.33 -17.38
C HIS A 24 2.77 7.02 -17.20
N PRO A 25 3.60 6.99 -18.26
CA PRO A 25 5.02 6.61 -18.15
C PRO A 25 5.83 7.39 -17.12
N VAL A 26 5.59 8.70 -17.01
CA VAL A 26 6.23 9.54 -15.98
C VAL A 26 5.79 9.14 -14.57
N LEU A 27 4.50 8.84 -14.38
CA LEU A 27 3.96 8.41 -13.09
C LEU A 27 4.48 7.02 -12.70
N ALA A 28 4.54 6.08 -13.66
CA ALA A 28 5.08 4.74 -13.46
C ALA A 28 6.54 4.78 -12.95
N ARG A 29 7.37 5.66 -13.51
CA ARG A 29 8.76 5.87 -13.04
C ARG A 29 8.83 6.45 -11.63
N ILE A 30 7.97 7.42 -11.30
CA ILE A 30 7.91 8.00 -9.95
C ILE A 30 7.47 6.94 -8.93
N LEU A 31 6.48 6.11 -9.28
CA LEU A 31 5.98 5.03 -8.43
C LEU A 31 7.03 3.92 -8.23
N ALA A 32 7.69 3.48 -9.30
CA ALA A 32 8.78 2.50 -9.22
C ALA A 32 9.96 3.01 -8.38
N ALA A 33 10.35 4.28 -8.53
CA ALA A 33 11.37 4.92 -7.68
C ALA A 33 10.95 5.05 -6.21
N ARG A 34 9.65 4.95 -5.91
CA ARG A 34 9.12 4.89 -4.54
C ARG A 34 8.99 3.46 -4.00
N GLY A 35 9.33 2.45 -4.79
CA GLY A 35 9.20 1.05 -4.42
C GLY A 35 7.76 0.54 -4.45
N VAL A 36 6.86 1.26 -5.12
CA VAL A 36 5.45 0.86 -5.24
C VAL A 36 5.35 -0.29 -6.24
N LEU A 37 4.72 -1.38 -5.81
CA LEU A 37 4.49 -2.55 -6.65
C LEU A 37 3.20 -2.42 -7.45
N PRO A 38 3.11 -3.01 -8.65
CA PRO A 38 1.90 -2.95 -9.50
C PRO A 38 0.62 -3.37 -8.78
N ASP A 39 0.70 -4.43 -7.95
CA ASP A 39 -0.41 -4.96 -7.17
C ASP A 39 -0.92 -4.02 -6.07
N GLU A 40 -0.09 -3.07 -5.62
CA GLU A 40 -0.45 -2.11 -4.57
C GLU A 40 -1.23 -0.91 -5.12
N VAL A 41 -1.03 -0.57 -6.40
CA VAL A 41 -1.55 0.67 -6.98
C VAL A 41 -3.07 0.65 -7.17
N ASN A 42 -3.66 -0.54 -7.26
CA ASN A 42 -5.10 -0.72 -7.45
C ASN A 42 -5.86 -1.03 -6.15
N LYS A 43 -5.13 -1.17 -5.03
CA LYS A 43 -5.73 -1.30 -3.69
C LYS A 43 -6.33 0.05 -3.30
N SER A 44 -7.65 0.14 -3.40
CA SER A 44 -8.38 1.40 -3.21
C SER A 44 -9.29 1.36 -1.99
N THR A 45 -9.54 0.17 -1.44
CA THR A 45 -10.39 0.01 -0.26
C THR A 45 -9.57 -0.35 0.97
N LEU A 46 -10.05 0.05 2.15
CA LEU A 46 -9.42 -0.32 3.42
C LEU A 46 -9.31 -1.85 3.60
N ASN A 47 -10.26 -2.60 3.02
CA ASN A 47 -10.26 -4.07 3.05
C ASN A 47 -9.08 -4.67 2.26
N ASP A 48 -8.56 -3.98 1.24
CA ASP A 48 -7.39 -4.42 0.47
C ASP A 48 -6.07 -4.19 1.21
N LEU A 49 -6.07 -3.25 2.16
CA LEU A 49 -4.90 -2.81 2.92
C LEU A 49 -4.79 -3.51 4.27
N LEU A 50 -5.91 -3.73 4.95
CA LEU A 50 -6.01 -4.36 6.26
C LEU A 50 -7.26 -5.24 6.31
N PRO A 51 -7.17 -6.51 5.90
CA PRO A 51 -8.30 -7.42 6.05
C PRO A 51 -8.63 -7.58 7.54
N TRP A 52 -9.91 -7.46 7.87
CA TRP A 52 -10.42 -7.52 9.25
C TRP A 52 -10.29 -8.92 9.90
N ASN A 53 -10.02 -9.96 9.11
CA ASN A 53 -9.70 -11.31 9.56
C ASN A 53 -8.80 -12.06 8.53
N GLY A 54 -8.27 -13.22 8.91
CA GLY A 54 -7.45 -14.09 8.04
C GLY A 54 -5.93 -13.89 8.16
N PRO A 55 -5.11 -14.59 7.35
CA PRO A 55 -3.64 -14.64 7.49
C PRO A 55 -2.93 -13.28 7.36
N ASN A 56 -3.53 -12.35 6.64
CA ASN A 56 -3.04 -10.99 6.42
C ASN A 56 -3.73 -9.96 7.32
N GLY A 57 -4.62 -10.41 8.20
CA GLY A 57 -5.35 -9.52 9.10
C GLY A 57 -4.52 -9.13 10.32
N LEU A 58 -4.89 -8.02 10.97
CA LEU A 58 -4.21 -7.57 12.16
C LEU A 58 -4.44 -8.57 13.30
N LYS A 59 -3.36 -9.21 13.77
CA LYS A 59 -3.43 -10.18 14.85
C LYS A 59 -4.11 -9.58 16.09
N GLY A 60 -5.13 -10.24 16.60
CA GLY A 60 -5.84 -9.81 17.81
C GLY A 60 -6.92 -8.76 17.59
N ILE A 61 -7.24 -8.38 16.34
CA ILE A 61 -8.21 -7.31 16.06
C ILE A 61 -9.62 -7.65 16.52
N VAL A 62 -10.02 -8.93 16.43
CA VAL A 62 -11.34 -9.39 16.86
C VAL A 62 -11.44 -9.37 18.39
N GLU A 63 -10.41 -9.86 19.06
CA GLU A 63 -10.32 -9.89 20.52
C GLU A 63 -10.30 -8.47 21.09
N ALA A 64 -9.55 -7.55 20.48
CA ALA A 64 -9.55 -6.14 20.87
C ALA A 64 -10.90 -5.46 20.63
N ALA A 65 -11.56 -5.75 19.50
CA ALA A 65 -12.88 -5.20 19.20
C ALA A 65 -13.92 -5.67 20.22
N ASN A 66 -13.90 -6.95 20.60
CA ASN A 66 -14.80 -7.49 21.63
C ASN A 66 -14.53 -6.85 23.00
N LEU A 67 -13.27 -6.74 23.41
CA LEU A 67 -12.91 -6.12 24.69
C LEU A 67 -13.40 -4.66 24.77
N LEU A 68 -13.27 -3.91 23.66
CA LEU A 68 -13.77 -2.54 23.58
C LEU A 68 -15.29 -2.49 23.63
N ALA A 69 -15.98 -3.39 22.92
CA ALA A 69 -17.43 -3.46 22.92
C ALA A 69 -17.97 -3.78 24.33
N ASP A 70 -17.36 -4.75 25.02
CA ASP A 70 -17.69 -5.10 26.40
C ASP A 70 -17.50 -3.88 27.32
N ALA A 71 -16.34 -3.22 27.24
CA ALA A 71 -16.05 -2.05 28.07
C ALA A 71 -17.02 -0.88 27.84
N VAL A 72 -17.47 -0.66 26.59
CA VAL A 72 -18.49 0.35 26.27
C VAL A 72 -19.87 -0.05 26.81
N GLN A 73 -20.22 -1.33 26.74
CA GLN A 73 -21.52 -1.83 27.18
C GLN A 73 -21.65 -1.92 28.70
N THR A 74 -20.56 -2.22 29.41
CA THR A 74 -20.53 -2.32 30.88
C THR A 74 -20.14 -1.02 31.58
N GLY A 75 -20.00 0.08 30.83
CA GLY A 75 -19.62 1.41 31.34
C GLY A 75 -20.50 1.91 32.47
#